data_AF-A0AAW0CT56-F1
#
_entry.id   AF-A0AAW0CT56-F1
#
_cell.length_a   1.000
_cell.length_b   1.000
_cell.length_c   1.000
_cell.angle_alpha   90.00
_cell.angle_beta   90.00
_cell.angle_gamma   90.00
#
_symmetry.space_group_name_H-M   'P 1'
#
loop_
_entity.id
_entity.type
_entity.pdbx_description
1 polymer ?
#
loop_
_entity_poly.entity_id
_entity_poly.type
_entity_poly.pdbx_seq_one_letter_code
_entity_poly.pdbx_strand_id
1 'polypeptide(L)'
;MSSHARSPSGNTLSEEYIQDCFHSYLKSSLTQAKVERLLDADILSSAEGDLMITGPALCLYFAALRCTTNPPSVPLPRRNKTSDPMELSAENCPPAFQSFLQVWARTVPSIQSLAPEHQHDLARLICNLEPISSPPSAVHGIAADMRAVAIEISQRRSFQDRYASDLQAALDSGNGPSSPRAKKASFVPPPSYDIAASPTSSAHSSPHSGSAALPPSSPHAVTHNHEIPPQSPSHLSPFTPGSSSGWPSRSQSPTILSPTSPAIEFIRETLYAALGDVLERQPTLRAMLKQDPTRAYFASVAFAILDVATTSMTSEGAVVGVLGTPLSLDDCPPEYRPFMMELGAIGRLAKDLEEEDNNVALEYAQRGEDIPVTRMDRIRAMLENGVGCEQRRREEEEGRASPEGKAVAFTNRINGLSLGMTTLRAFRERQDIVFKVLAGISS
;
A
#
# COMPACT_ATOMS: atom_id res chain seq x y z
N MET A 1 25.30 -0.56 -29.18
CA MET A 1 25.41 -0.77 -27.72
C MET A 1 24.34 0.09 -27.07
N SER A 2 23.26 -0.50 -26.58
CA SER A 2 22.00 0.23 -26.35
C SER A 2 21.99 1.02 -25.02
N SER A 3 21.39 2.21 -25.05
CA SER A 3 21.52 3.28 -24.05
C SER A 3 20.64 3.13 -22.79
N HIS A 4 20.28 1.92 -22.39
CA HIS A 4 19.27 1.63 -21.34
C HIS A 4 19.51 2.26 -19.96
N ALA A 5 20.70 2.78 -19.66
CA ALA A 5 21.00 3.42 -18.38
C ALA A 5 20.56 4.90 -18.30
N ARG A 6 20.30 5.56 -19.44
CA ARG A 6 19.80 6.94 -19.53
C ARG A 6 18.42 6.94 -20.19
N SER A 7 17.59 7.90 -19.79
CA SER A 7 16.31 8.18 -20.45
C SER A 7 16.49 8.66 -21.89
N PRO A 8 15.43 8.66 -22.73
CA PRO A 8 15.50 9.21 -24.09
C PRO A 8 15.90 10.69 -24.16
N SER A 9 15.72 11.46 -23.08
CA SER A 9 16.15 12.86 -22.95
C SER A 9 17.59 13.03 -22.42
N GLY A 10 18.32 11.93 -22.21
CA GLY A 10 19.78 11.92 -22.14
C GLY A 10 20.43 12.33 -20.82
N ASN A 11 19.78 13.09 -19.93
CA ASN A 11 20.37 13.51 -18.66
C ASN A 11 19.91 12.69 -17.43
N THR A 12 18.65 12.25 -17.38
CA THR A 12 18.15 11.41 -16.28
C THR A 12 18.50 9.94 -16.50
N LEU A 13 18.66 9.20 -15.40
CA LEU A 13 18.81 7.75 -15.40
C LEU A 13 17.46 7.07 -15.67
N SER A 14 17.47 5.78 -16.05
CA SER A 14 16.24 4.99 -16.21
C SER A 14 15.80 4.36 -14.87
N GLU A 15 14.48 4.22 -14.67
CA GLU A 15 13.96 3.60 -13.45
C GLU A 15 14.38 2.14 -13.29
N GLU A 16 14.43 1.39 -14.40
CA GLU A 16 14.95 0.02 -14.47
C GLU A 16 16.38 -0.07 -13.92
N TYR A 17 17.26 0.84 -14.33
CA TYR A 17 18.65 0.87 -13.87
C TYR A 17 18.78 1.23 -12.38
N ILE A 18 17.99 2.18 -11.88
CA ILE A 18 17.98 2.53 -10.46
C ILE A 18 17.47 1.34 -9.61
N GLN A 19 16.45 0.63 -10.07
CA GLN A 19 15.94 -0.57 -9.41
C GLN A 19 16.99 -1.69 -9.38
N ASP A 20 17.67 -1.97 -10.51
CA ASP A 20 18.80 -2.91 -10.58
C ASP A 20 19.90 -2.58 -9.56
N CYS A 21 20.27 -1.29 -9.47
CA CYS A 21 21.26 -0.81 -8.50
C CYS A 21 20.78 -1.04 -7.05
N PHE A 22 19.51 -0.76 -6.76
CA PHE A 22 18.93 -0.95 -5.43
C PHE A 22 18.91 -2.42 -4.99
N HIS A 23 18.49 -3.34 -5.87
CA HIS A 23 18.52 -4.78 -5.60
C HIS A 23 19.94 -5.30 -5.33
N SER A 24 20.95 -4.77 -6.04
CA SER A 24 22.35 -5.11 -5.79
C SER A 24 22.83 -4.66 -4.39
N TYR A 25 22.39 -3.48 -3.92
CA TYR A 25 22.70 -3.04 -2.57
C TYR A 25 21.91 -3.81 -1.50
N LEU A 26 20.63 -4.10 -1.72
CA LEU A 26 19.80 -4.82 -0.77
C LEU A 26 20.42 -6.17 -0.37
N LYS A 27 20.94 -6.96 -1.32
CA LYS A 27 21.66 -8.22 -1.05
C LYS A 27 22.85 -8.02 -0.11
N SER A 28 23.61 -6.95 -0.32
CA SER A 28 24.79 -6.60 0.48
C SER A 28 24.38 -6.16 1.89
N SER A 29 23.36 -5.32 1.99
CA SER A 29 22.81 -4.76 3.23
C SER A 29 22.12 -5.81 4.11
N LEU A 30 21.34 -6.72 3.52
CA LEU A 30 20.76 -7.86 4.24
C LEU A 30 21.85 -8.82 4.75
N THR A 31 22.90 -9.06 3.96
CA THR A 31 24.06 -9.86 4.40
C THR A 31 24.79 -9.19 5.57
N GLN A 32 24.97 -7.86 5.53
CA GLN A 32 25.56 -7.09 6.62
C GLN A 32 24.68 -7.15 7.89
N ALA A 33 23.37 -6.90 7.76
CA ALA A 33 22.43 -6.98 8.88
C ALA A 33 22.39 -8.36 9.55
N LYS A 34 22.58 -9.44 8.77
CA LYS A 34 22.74 -10.81 9.29
C LYS A 34 24.03 -10.99 10.10
N VAL A 35 25.13 -10.41 9.65
CA VAL A 35 26.44 -10.46 10.36
C VAL A 35 26.40 -9.62 11.65
N GLU A 36 25.76 -8.46 11.60
CA GLU A 36 25.56 -7.55 12.75
C GLU A 36 24.47 -8.02 13.73
N ARG A 37 23.77 -9.14 13.43
CA ARG A 37 22.67 -9.70 14.21
C ARG A 37 21.46 -8.78 14.39
N LEU A 38 21.27 -7.83 13.48
CA LEU A 38 20.04 -7.03 13.36
C LEU A 38 18.90 -7.87 12.78
N LEU A 39 19.24 -8.85 11.94
CA LEU A 39 18.32 -9.85 11.38
C LEU A 39 18.91 -11.25 11.59
N ASP A 40 18.08 -12.22 11.96
CA ASP A 40 18.51 -13.61 12.04
C ASP A 40 18.22 -14.40 10.74
N ALA A 41 18.73 -15.63 10.68
CA ALA A 41 18.58 -16.50 9.52
C ALA A 41 17.22 -17.20 9.45
N ASP A 42 16.34 -17.07 10.43
CA ASP A 42 14.97 -17.58 10.40
C ASP A 42 14.05 -16.52 9.78
N ILE A 43 14.08 -15.28 10.29
CA ILE A 43 13.40 -14.11 9.73
C ILE A 43 13.72 -13.93 8.24
N LEU A 44 15.02 -13.96 7.86
CA LEU A 44 15.45 -13.86 6.46
C LEU A 44 14.95 -15.02 5.57
N SER A 45 14.57 -16.16 6.16
CA SER A 45 14.09 -17.33 5.43
C SER A 45 12.58 -17.41 5.32
N SER A 46 11.85 -17.08 6.39
CA SER A 46 10.39 -17.05 6.37
C SER A 46 9.85 -15.82 5.61
N ALA A 47 10.62 -14.72 5.63
CA ALA A 47 10.21 -13.38 5.18
C ALA A 47 9.00 -12.83 5.96
N GLU A 48 8.82 -13.30 7.20
CA GLU A 48 7.69 -12.91 8.06
C GLU A 48 7.87 -11.52 8.68
N GLY A 49 6.75 -10.96 9.12
CA GLY A 49 6.70 -9.64 9.73
C GLY A 49 7.06 -8.53 8.75
N ASP A 50 7.83 -7.57 9.22
CA ASP A 50 8.04 -6.27 8.58
C ASP A 50 9.27 -6.23 7.65
N LEU A 51 9.82 -7.40 7.28
CA LEU A 51 11.10 -7.52 6.60
C LEU A 51 11.15 -6.80 5.25
N MET A 52 10.01 -6.73 4.54
CA MET A 52 9.86 -5.96 3.30
C MET A 52 10.24 -4.49 3.49
N ILE A 53 9.95 -3.90 4.66
CA ILE A 53 10.25 -2.50 4.97
C ILE A 53 11.62 -2.38 5.67
N THR A 54 11.91 -3.25 6.65
CA THR A 54 13.18 -3.23 7.38
C THR A 54 14.40 -3.44 6.47
N GLY A 55 14.35 -4.35 5.50
CA GLY A 55 15.48 -4.63 4.60
C GLY A 55 15.92 -3.43 3.76
N PRO A 56 15.02 -2.80 2.98
CA PRO A 56 15.26 -1.56 2.27
C PRO A 56 15.64 -0.39 3.19
N ALA A 57 15.02 -0.25 4.37
CA ALA A 57 15.35 0.82 5.32
C ALA A 57 16.79 0.68 5.86
N LEU A 58 17.22 -0.53 6.24
CA LEU A 58 18.62 -0.81 6.59
C LEU A 58 19.57 -0.56 5.42
N CYS A 59 19.14 -0.87 4.20
CA CYS A 59 19.93 -0.60 2.99
C CYS A 59 20.17 0.92 2.76
N LEU A 60 19.15 1.74 3.00
CA LEU A 60 19.22 3.20 2.91
C LEU A 60 20.06 3.80 4.05
N TYR A 61 19.95 3.26 5.25
CA TYR A 61 20.77 3.62 6.41
C TYR A 61 22.25 3.28 6.21
N PHE A 62 22.59 2.08 5.73
CA PHE A 62 23.98 1.72 5.42
C PHE A 62 24.55 2.49 4.23
N ALA A 63 23.69 2.96 3.30
CA ALA A 63 24.11 3.91 2.26
C ALA A 63 24.39 5.30 2.87
N ALA A 64 23.56 5.79 3.80
CA ALA A 64 23.76 7.07 4.49
C ALA A 64 25.08 7.09 5.28
N LEU A 65 25.40 6.03 6.04
CA LEU A 65 26.68 5.89 6.75
C LEU A 65 27.91 5.85 5.82
N ARG A 66 27.72 5.53 4.54
CA ARG A 66 28.79 5.45 3.51
C ARG A 66 28.82 6.66 2.57
N CYS A 67 27.90 7.61 2.71
CA CYS A 67 27.79 8.77 1.83
C CYS A 67 28.90 9.79 2.14
N THR A 68 29.74 10.11 1.15
CA THR A 68 30.86 11.06 1.29
C THR A 68 30.67 12.34 0.46
N THR A 69 29.46 12.57 -0.04
CA THR A 69 29.14 13.63 -1.01
C THR A 69 28.25 14.72 -0.40
N ASN A 70 28.33 15.92 -0.98
CA ASN A 70 27.54 17.08 -0.55
C ASN A 70 27.14 17.90 -1.82
N PRO A 71 25.85 17.98 -2.17
CA PRO A 71 24.71 17.34 -1.50
C PRO A 71 24.80 15.80 -1.52
N PRO A 72 24.17 15.09 -0.56
CA PRO A 72 24.24 13.63 -0.48
C PRO A 72 23.73 12.94 -1.76
N SER A 73 24.49 11.96 -2.22
CA SER A 73 24.21 11.14 -3.41
C SER A 73 24.36 9.66 -3.09
N VAL A 74 23.60 8.79 -3.78
CA VAL A 74 23.74 7.34 -3.62
C VAL A 74 24.74 6.83 -4.67
N PRO A 75 25.93 6.32 -4.31
CA PRO A 75 26.82 5.72 -5.30
C PRO A 75 26.14 4.52 -5.95
N LEU A 76 26.35 4.27 -7.25
CA LEU A 76 25.73 3.17 -7.98
C LEU A 76 26.74 2.05 -8.30
N PRO A 77 26.33 0.77 -8.30
CA PRO A 77 27.23 -0.34 -8.62
C PRO A 77 27.78 -0.22 -10.05
N ARG A 78 29.11 -0.31 -10.20
CA ARG A 78 29.77 -0.19 -11.50
C ARG A 78 29.32 -1.31 -12.45
N ARG A 79 28.78 -0.93 -13.61
CA ARG A 79 28.27 -1.87 -14.64
C ARG A 79 29.34 -2.82 -15.19
N ASN A 80 30.62 -2.42 -15.15
CA ASN A 80 31.76 -3.31 -15.31
C ASN A 80 32.97 -2.76 -14.52
N LYS A 81 34.04 -3.56 -14.33
CA LYS A 81 35.22 -3.14 -13.56
C LYS A 81 35.95 -1.91 -14.13
N THR A 82 35.70 -1.58 -15.40
CA THR A 82 36.34 -0.51 -16.16
C THR A 82 35.50 0.77 -16.28
N SER A 83 34.23 0.77 -15.85
CA SER A 83 33.38 1.96 -15.92
C SER A 83 33.69 2.89 -14.77
N ASP A 84 33.60 4.19 -15.02
CA ASP A 84 33.68 5.22 -13.99
C ASP A 84 32.61 5.00 -12.89
N PRO A 85 32.86 5.49 -11.66
CA PRO A 85 31.81 5.64 -10.66
C PRO A 85 30.65 6.47 -11.23
N MET A 86 29.43 6.10 -10.88
CA MET A 86 28.23 6.87 -11.15
C MET A 86 27.47 7.00 -9.84
N GLU A 87 26.79 8.12 -9.64
CA GLU A 87 26.02 8.39 -8.43
C GLU A 87 24.62 8.85 -8.84
N LEU A 88 23.62 8.46 -8.04
CA LEU A 88 22.26 8.98 -8.12
C LEU A 88 22.20 10.28 -7.31
N SER A 89 21.92 11.39 -7.99
CA SER A 89 21.78 12.73 -7.44
C SER A 89 20.46 13.35 -7.88
N ALA A 90 20.04 14.46 -7.26
CA ALA A 90 18.81 15.16 -7.62
C ALA A 90 18.73 15.55 -9.11
N GLU A 91 19.87 15.78 -9.77
CA GLU A 91 19.94 16.19 -11.18
C GLU A 91 19.66 15.05 -12.17
N ASN A 92 20.02 13.81 -11.82
CA ASN A 92 19.89 12.64 -12.69
C ASN A 92 18.81 11.64 -12.23
N CYS A 93 18.22 11.86 -11.06
CA CYS A 93 17.16 11.04 -10.50
C CYS A 93 15.89 11.02 -11.39
N PRO A 94 15.35 9.84 -11.75
CA PRO A 94 14.08 9.76 -12.46
C PRO A 94 12.96 10.41 -11.63
N PRO A 95 11.97 11.11 -12.23
CA PRO A 95 10.95 11.85 -11.50
C PRO A 95 10.25 11.05 -10.39
N ALA A 96 9.92 9.78 -10.66
CA ALA A 96 9.25 8.90 -9.71
C ALA A 96 10.12 8.46 -8.52
N PHE A 97 11.40 8.85 -8.44
CA PHE A 97 12.31 8.61 -7.31
C PHE A 97 12.74 9.89 -6.58
N GLN A 98 12.34 11.08 -7.05
CA GLN A 98 12.88 12.35 -6.55
C GLN A 98 12.49 12.64 -5.09
N SER A 99 11.22 12.44 -4.71
CA SER A 99 10.74 12.68 -3.34
C SER A 99 11.46 11.80 -2.32
N PHE A 100 11.62 10.51 -2.60
CA PHE A 100 12.31 9.60 -1.67
C PHE A 100 13.82 9.87 -1.60
N LEU A 101 14.45 10.28 -2.72
CA LEU A 101 15.85 10.71 -2.70
C LEU A 101 16.05 11.99 -1.87
N GLN A 102 15.10 12.94 -1.94
CA GLN A 102 15.11 14.16 -1.11
C GLN A 102 14.96 13.82 0.38
N VAL A 103 13.99 12.98 0.76
CA VAL A 103 13.81 12.54 2.16
C VAL A 103 15.06 11.80 2.65
N TRP A 104 15.62 10.88 1.86
CA TRP A 104 16.86 10.19 2.22
C TRP A 104 18.01 11.19 2.43
N ALA A 105 18.31 12.03 1.43
CA ALA A 105 19.41 12.99 1.48
C ALA A 105 19.30 13.97 2.67
N ARG A 106 18.07 14.39 3.01
CA ARG A 106 17.78 15.21 4.20
C ARG A 106 18.21 14.52 5.51
N THR A 107 18.04 13.20 5.61
CA THR A 107 18.43 12.45 6.82
C THR A 107 19.92 12.14 6.90
N VAL A 108 20.68 12.12 5.80
CA VAL A 108 22.09 11.69 5.81
C VAL A 108 22.95 12.48 6.81
N PRO A 109 22.94 13.82 6.87
CA PRO A 109 23.72 14.58 7.85
C PRO A 109 23.28 14.30 9.30
N SER A 110 21.98 14.09 9.52
CA SER A 110 21.43 13.74 10.84
C SER A 110 21.88 12.35 11.29
N ILE A 111 21.91 11.36 10.38
CA ILE A 111 22.42 10.01 10.65
C ILE A 111 23.92 10.05 10.99
N GLN A 112 24.71 10.75 10.17
CA GLN A 112 26.17 10.83 10.33
C GLN A 112 26.62 11.60 11.57
N SER A 113 25.79 12.50 12.11
CA SER A 113 26.07 13.26 13.34
C SER A 113 25.62 12.57 14.64
N LEU A 114 24.93 11.42 14.56
CA LEU A 114 24.66 10.59 15.74
C LEU A 114 25.94 9.97 16.30
N ALA A 115 26.04 9.88 17.63
CA ALA A 115 27.04 9.06 18.30
C ALA A 115 26.87 7.56 17.93
N PRO A 116 27.94 6.74 17.95
CA PRO A 116 27.88 5.32 17.53
C PRO A 116 26.79 4.50 18.23
N GLU A 117 26.55 4.73 19.52
CA GLU A 117 25.45 4.11 20.29
C GLU A 117 24.08 4.42 19.67
N HIS A 118 23.83 5.71 19.39
CA HIS A 118 22.59 6.17 18.76
C HIS A 118 22.48 5.77 17.29
N GLN A 119 23.60 5.59 16.57
CA GLN A 119 23.59 4.98 15.24
C GLN A 119 23.13 3.52 15.29
N HIS A 120 23.59 2.74 16.26
CA HIS A 120 23.12 1.35 16.46
C HIS A 120 21.64 1.32 16.85
N ASP A 121 21.20 2.19 17.76
CA ASP A 121 19.80 2.28 18.16
C ASP A 121 18.88 2.74 17.02
N LEU A 122 19.36 3.57 16.09
CA LEU A 122 18.63 3.86 14.85
C LEU A 122 18.42 2.60 14.00
N ALA A 123 19.46 1.77 13.83
CA ALA A 123 19.32 0.50 13.10
C ALA A 123 18.33 -0.46 13.79
N ARG A 124 18.30 -0.48 15.13
CA ARG A 124 17.33 -1.25 15.93
C ARG A 124 15.90 -0.74 15.75
N LEU A 125 15.68 0.58 15.84
CA LEU A 125 14.37 1.21 15.63
C LEU A 125 13.85 0.99 14.20
N ILE A 126 14.73 0.96 13.19
CA ILE A 126 14.38 0.59 11.81
C ILE A 126 13.85 -0.86 11.72
N CYS A 127 14.35 -1.76 12.58
CA CYS A 127 13.91 -3.15 12.72
C CYS A 127 12.70 -3.33 13.67
N ASN A 128 12.11 -2.25 14.18
CA ASN A 128 11.10 -2.24 15.25
C ASN A 128 11.58 -2.92 16.56
N LEU A 129 12.90 -2.90 16.82
CA LEU A 129 13.49 -3.37 18.07
C LEU A 129 13.66 -2.20 19.04
N GLU A 130 13.45 -2.44 20.34
CA GLU A 130 13.71 -1.44 21.39
C GLU A 130 15.18 -0.98 21.38
N PRO A 131 15.48 0.31 21.60
CA PRO A 131 16.85 0.80 21.71
C PRO A 131 17.56 0.24 22.96
N ILE A 132 18.89 0.15 22.92
CA ILE A 132 19.73 -0.28 24.05
C ILE A 132 20.01 0.91 24.99
N SER A 133 20.14 2.11 24.43
CA SER A 133 20.31 3.36 25.17
C SER A 133 18.99 4.13 25.30
N SER A 134 19.06 5.41 25.72
CA SER A 134 17.93 6.34 25.71
C SER A 134 18.14 7.39 24.61
N PRO A 135 17.99 7.03 23.31
CA PRO A 135 18.29 7.92 22.21
C PRO A 135 17.37 9.15 22.19
N PRO A 136 17.84 10.32 21.69
CA PRO A 136 17.00 11.48 21.48
C PRO A 136 15.76 11.17 20.63
N SER A 137 14.65 11.89 20.88
CA SER A 137 13.40 11.75 20.13
C SER A 137 13.59 11.91 18.61
N ALA A 138 14.56 12.73 18.18
CA ALA A 138 14.95 12.88 16.78
C ALA A 138 15.32 11.55 16.09
N VAL A 139 15.91 10.58 16.80
CA VAL A 139 16.30 9.28 16.23
C VAL A 139 15.07 8.47 15.80
N HIS A 140 13.95 8.59 16.51
CA HIS A 140 12.67 7.98 16.13
C HIS A 140 12.09 8.63 14.87
N GLY A 141 12.29 9.94 14.69
CA GLY A 141 11.95 10.65 13.45
C GLY A 141 12.78 10.17 12.25
N ILE A 142 14.10 10.00 12.41
CA ILE A 142 14.98 9.46 11.37
C ILE A 142 14.58 8.01 11.03
N ALA A 143 14.24 7.18 12.03
CA ALA A 143 13.74 5.83 11.80
C ALA A 143 12.41 5.84 11.01
N ALA A 144 11.51 6.78 11.32
CA ALA A 144 10.26 6.96 10.58
C ALA A 144 10.52 7.37 9.12
N ASP A 145 11.38 8.36 8.85
CA ASP A 145 11.74 8.79 7.48
C ASP A 145 12.38 7.65 6.66
N MET A 146 13.28 6.84 7.25
CA MET A 146 13.88 5.68 6.58
C MET A 146 12.86 4.59 6.25
N ARG A 147 11.94 4.30 7.18
CA ARG A 147 10.86 3.33 6.97
C ARG A 147 9.82 3.83 5.94
N ALA A 148 9.58 5.14 5.89
CA ALA A 148 8.74 5.81 4.90
C ALA A 148 9.28 5.62 3.47
N VAL A 149 10.56 5.90 3.24
CA VAL A 149 11.21 5.69 1.93
C VAL A 149 11.22 4.19 1.56
N ALA A 150 11.46 3.31 2.53
CA ALA A 150 11.43 1.87 2.32
C ALA A 150 10.04 1.35 1.92
N ILE A 151 8.97 1.90 2.49
CA ILE A 151 7.58 1.57 2.15
C ILE A 151 7.28 1.87 0.68
N GLU A 152 7.56 3.08 0.20
CA GLU A 152 7.33 3.48 -1.19
C GLU A 152 8.10 2.58 -2.19
N ILE A 153 9.34 2.23 -1.86
CA ILE A 153 10.14 1.27 -2.65
C ILE A 153 9.50 -0.12 -2.64
N SER A 154 8.99 -0.57 -1.49
CA SER A 154 8.39 -1.91 -1.31
C SER A 154 7.01 -2.06 -1.95
N GLN A 155 6.30 -0.95 -2.16
CA GLN A 155 5.04 -0.91 -2.89
C GLN A 155 5.23 -1.10 -4.40
N ARG A 156 6.41 -0.78 -4.96
CA ARG A 156 6.70 -0.92 -6.40
C ARG A 156 6.72 -2.40 -6.82
N ARG A 157 6.01 -2.72 -7.90
CA ARG A 157 5.86 -4.08 -8.44
C ARG A 157 7.20 -4.79 -8.70
N SER A 158 8.09 -4.14 -9.43
CA SER A 158 9.40 -4.68 -9.81
C SER A 158 10.30 -5.00 -8.62
N PHE A 159 10.08 -4.33 -7.47
CA PHE A 159 10.76 -4.66 -6.23
C PHE A 159 10.24 -5.99 -5.67
N GLN A 160 8.92 -6.14 -5.56
CA GLN A 160 8.25 -7.33 -5.02
C GLN A 160 8.62 -8.60 -5.80
N ASP A 161 8.62 -8.54 -7.14
CA ASP A 161 8.94 -9.69 -8.01
C ASP A 161 10.36 -10.24 -7.81
N ARG A 162 11.30 -9.40 -7.38
CA ARG A 162 12.73 -9.73 -7.23
C ARG A 162 13.13 -10.06 -5.80
N TYR A 163 12.37 -9.58 -4.82
CA TYR A 163 12.68 -9.63 -3.40
C TYR A 163 13.05 -11.04 -2.87
N ALA A 164 12.37 -12.09 -3.32
CA ALA A 164 12.71 -13.48 -2.96
C ALA A 164 14.15 -13.89 -3.39
N SER A 165 14.64 -13.37 -4.52
CA SER A 165 16.00 -13.61 -5.03
C SER A 165 17.05 -12.87 -4.21
N ASP A 166 16.69 -11.72 -3.64
CA ASP A 166 17.57 -10.92 -2.79
C ASP A 166 17.71 -11.54 -1.39
N LEU A 167 16.59 -12.00 -0.82
CA LEU A 167 16.57 -12.79 0.41
C LEU A 167 17.41 -14.07 0.27
N GLN A 168 17.23 -14.83 -0.81
CA GLN A 168 18.01 -16.06 -1.02
C GLN A 168 19.51 -15.76 -1.13
N ALA A 169 19.90 -14.74 -1.91
CA ALA A 169 21.30 -14.34 -2.01
C ALA A 169 21.91 -13.92 -0.66
N ALA A 170 21.12 -13.27 0.21
CA ALA A 170 21.54 -12.92 1.57
C ALA A 170 21.59 -14.12 2.53
N LEU A 171 20.74 -15.14 2.36
CA LEU A 171 20.81 -16.41 3.10
C LEU A 171 22.06 -17.20 2.72
N ASP A 172 22.31 -17.37 1.42
CA ASP A 172 23.43 -18.13 0.86
C ASP A 172 24.79 -17.49 1.20
N SER A 173 24.86 -16.15 1.21
CA SER A 173 26.06 -15.39 1.55
C SER A 173 26.56 -15.69 2.96
N GLY A 174 27.77 -16.26 3.07
CA GLY A 174 28.41 -16.60 4.35
C GLY A 174 28.13 -18.01 4.87
N ASN A 175 27.31 -18.82 4.19
CA ASN A 175 27.24 -20.26 4.49
C ASN A 175 28.47 -20.99 3.93
N GLY A 176 29.23 -21.67 4.79
CA GLY A 176 30.28 -22.59 4.36
C GLY A 176 29.69 -23.87 3.72
N PRO A 177 30.49 -24.63 2.95
CA PRO A 177 30.04 -25.82 2.20
C PRO A 177 29.60 -27.02 3.06
N SER A 178 29.53 -26.86 4.38
CA SER A 178 29.15 -27.87 5.37
C SER A 178 27.97 -27.46 6.27
N SER A 179 27.25 -26.38 5.94
CA SER A 179 26.08 -25.92 6.71
C SER A 179 24.91 -26.92 6.60
N PRO A 180 24.41 -27.55 7.69
CA PRO A 180 23.52 -28.73 7.60
C PRO A 180 22.09 -28.49 7.06
N ARG A 181 21.69 -27.25 6.78
CA ARG A 181 20.40 -26.93 6.14
C ARG A 181 20.53 -25.61 5.37
N ALA A 182 20.60 -25.70 4.04
CA ALA A 182 20.39 -24.54 3.18
C ALA A 182 18.92 -24.09 3.33
N LYS A 183 18.69 -22.97 4.03
CA LYS A 183 17.35 -22.39 4.15
C LYS A 183 16.96 -21.74 2.83
N LYS A 184 15.71 -21.93 2.43
CA LYS A 184 15.14 -21.32 1.23
C LYS A 184 14.20 -20.18 1.64
N ALA A 185 14.30 -19.03 0.97
CA ALA A 185 13.33 -17.94 1.14
C ALA A 185 11.93 -18.40 0.71
N SER A 186 10.93 -18.26 1.60
CA SER A 186 9.53 -18.61 1.33
C SER A 186 8.68 -17.46 0.77
N PHE A 187 9.28 -16.29 0.53
CA PHE A 187 8.57 -15.14 -0.04
C PHE A 187 7.97 -15.48 -1.42
N VAL A 188 6.70 -15.15 -1.60
CA VAL A 188 5.96 -15.26 -2.87
C VAL A 188 5.34 -13.90 -3.15
N PRO A 189 5.69 -13.23 -4.27
CA PRO A 189 5.15 -11.92 -4.58
C PRO A 189 3.61 -11.96 -4.77
N PRO A 190 2.92 -10.82 -4.64
CA PRO A 190 1.49 -10.74 -4.93
C PRO A 190 1.20 -11.08 -6.41
N PRO A 191 -0.02 -11.50 -6.77
CA PRO A 191 -0.51 -11.51 -8.15
C PRO A 191 -0.31 -10.16 -8.86
N SER A 192 -0.22 -10.18 -10.19
CA SER A 192 0.09 -8.98 -10.98
C SER A 192 -1.14 -8.08 -11.18
N TYR A 193 -0.93 -6.77 -11.04
CA TYR A 193 -1.93 -5.73 -11.34
C TYR A 193 -2.08 -5.51 -12.85
N ASP A 194 -2.21 -6.59 -13.62
CA ASP A 194 -2.48 -6.56 -15.05
C ASP A 194 -3.93 -6.09 -15.26
N ILE A 195 -4.10 -4.77 -15.32
CA ILE A 195 -5.26 -4.15 -15.97
C ILE A 195 -5.30 -4.75 -17.37
N ALA A 196 -6.36 -5.51 -17.65
CA ALA A 196 -6.45 -6.30 -18.87
C ALA A 196 -6.28 -5.39 -20.08
N ALA A 197 -5.18 -5.57 -20.82
CA ALA A 197 -5.01 -4.97 -22.13
C ALA A 197 -6.25 -5.30 -22.97
N SER A 198 -6.86 -4.28 -23.59
CA SER A 198 -8.16 -4.35 -24.25
C SER A 198 -8.29 -5.64 -25.07
N PRO A 199 -9.41 -6.38 -24.96
CA PRO A 199 -9.55 -7.72 -25.53
C PRO A 199 -9.14 -7.68 -27.00
N THR A 200 -8.04 -8.35 -27.30
CA THR A 200 -7.39 -8.24 -28.62
C THR A 200 -8.31 -8.88 -29.63
N SER A 201 -8.95 -8.05 -30.46
CA SER A 201 -9.93 -8.50 -31.46
C SER A 201 -9.33 -9.58 -32.34
N SER A 202 -9.64 -10.84 -32.02
CA SER A 202 -9.15 -12.02 -32.73
C SER A 202 -9.79 -12.03 -34.12
N ALA A 203 -9.12 -11.38 -35.07
CA ALA A 203 -9.58 -11.19 -36.44
C ALA A 203 -9.59 -12.51 -37.21
N HIS A 204 -10.59 -13.36 -36.91
CA HIS A 204 -10.88 -14.56 -37.66
C HIS A 204 -11.09 -14.18 -39.13
N SER A 205 -10.13 -14.60 -39.95
CA SER A 205 -10.07 -14.24 -41.36
C SER A 205 -11.13 -15.01 -42.14
N SER A 206 -12.07 -14.29 -42.75
CA SER A 206 -13.05 -14.82 -43.69
C SER A 206 -12.89 -14.09 -45.05
N PRO A 207 -12.92 -14.81 -46.19
CA PRO A 207 -12.38 -14.28 -47.43
C PRO A 207 -13.39 -13.53 -48.33
N HIS A 208 -12.85 -12.54 -49.03
CA HIS A 208 -13.22 -12.08 -50.38
C HIS A 208 -14.60 -11.44 -50.59
N SER A 209 -14.60 -10.12 -50.79
CA SER A 209 -15.71 -9.36 -51.35
C SER A 209 -15.91 -9.67 -52.84
N GLY A 210 -17.10 -10.16 -53.22
CA GLY A 210 -17.58 -10.23 -54.61
C GLY A 210 -18.71 -9.22 -54.83
N SER A 211 -18.71 -8.50 -55.96
CA SER A 211 -19.64 -7.41 -56.24
C SER A 211 -20.85 -7.84 -57.07
N ALA A 212 -22.08 -7.47 -56.67
CA ALA A 212 -23.19 -7.12 -57.58
C ALA A 212 -24.45 -6.56 -56.87
N ALA A 213 -25.01 -5.49 -57.44
CA ALA A 213 -26.43 -5.16 -57.65
C ALA A 213 -27.53 -5.25 -56.54
N LEU A 214 -28.28 -4.15 -56.42
CA LEU A 214 -29.72 -4.06 -56.01
C LEU A 214 -30.63 -4.41 -57.24
N PRO A 215 -32.00 -4.45 -57.22
CA PRO A 215 -32.99 -3.92 -56.25
C PRO A 215 -34.17 -4.93 -55.97
N PRO A 216 -35.49 -4.56 -55.85
CA PRO A 216 -36.13 -4.12 -54.59
C PRO A 216 -37.51 -4.76 -54.25
N SER A 217 -38.12 -4.29 -53.15
CA SER A 217 -39.57 -4.11 -52.88
C SER A 217 -40.55 -5.31 -52.89
N SER A 218 -41.27 -5.50 -51.76
CA SER A 218 -42.73 -5.18 -51.64
C SER A 218 -43.27 -5.39 -50.20
N PRO A 219 -44.41 -4.76 -49.81
CA PRO A 219 -44.94 -4.75 -48.44
C PRO A 219 -46.25 -5.51 -48.22
N HIS A 220 -46.66 -5.71 -46.96
CA HIS A 220 -48.06 -5.86 -46.54
C HIS A 220 -48.30 -5.18 -45.17
N ALA A 221 -49.56 -4.85 -44.86
CA ALA A 221 -49.96 -3.98 -43.73
C ALA A 221 -51.28 -4.47 -43.07
N VAL A 222 -52.01 -3.56 -42.39
CA VAL A 222 -53.42 -3.65 -41.92
C VAL A 222 -53.65 -4.01 -40.43
N THR A 223 -53.47 -2.98 -39.57
CA THR A 223 -54.40 -2.46 -38.53
C THR A 223 -55.28 -3.37 -37.64
N HIS A 224 -55.21 -3.17 -36.31
CA HIS A 224 -56.23 -2.54 -35.42
C HIS A 224 -55.99 -2.90 -33.92
N ASN A 225 -56.67 -2.32 -32.90
CA ASN A 225 -56.84 -0.91 -32.45
C ASN A 225 -57.62 -0.90 -31.09
N HIS A 226 -57.16 -0.18 -30.05
CA HIS A 226 -57.91 0.12 -28.78
C HIS A 226 -58.40 -1.10 -27.93
N GLU A 227 -58.83 -1.03 -26.66
CA GLU A 227 -59.13 0.07 -25.71
C GLU A 227 -58.90 -0.34 -24.21
N ILE A 228 -59.41 0.41 -23.21
CA ILE A 228 -59.05 0.30 -21.76
C ILE A 228 -60.28 -0.02 -20.82
N PRO A 229 -60.38 0.31 -19.50
CA PRO A 229 -60.79 -0.63 -18.42
C PRO A 229 -62.26 -0.46 -17.93
N PRO A 230 -62.68 -1.11 -16.81
CA PRO A 230 -62.80 -0.34 -15.54
C PRO A 230 -62.53 -1.15 -14.22
N GLN A 231 -63.21 -0.84 -13.11
CA GLN A 231 -62.74 -0.98 -11.70
C GLN A 231 -63.70 -1.78 -10.76
N SER A 232 -63.15 -2.42 -9.71
CA SER A 232 -63.65 -2.48 -8.29
C SER A 232 -65.08 -3.01 -7.95
N PRO A 233 -65.53 -3.15 -6.66
CA PRO A 233 -64.85 -3.42 -5.36
C PRO A 233 -65.54 -4.54 -4.48
N SER A 234 -65.09 -4.67 -3.21
CA SER A 234 -65.85 -5.12 -1.99
C SER A 234 -66.13 -6.62 -1.70
N HIS A 235 -65.75 -7.11 -0.50
CA HIS A 235 -66.66 -7.41 0.64
C HIS A 235 -65.98 -8.06 1.88
N LEU A 236 -66.08 -7.37 3.04
CA LEU A 236 -66.24 -7.81 4.44
C LEU A 236 -65.42 -8.96 5.11
N SER A 237 -64.88 -8.66 6.29
CA SER A 237 -64.32 -9.60 7.31
C SER A 237 -65.40 -10.06 8.33
N PRO A 238 -65.15 -11.03 9.27
CA PRO A 238 -64.36 -10.73 10.49
C PRO A 238 -63.61 -11.90 11.20
N PHE A 239 -62.59 -11.53 12.00
CA PHE A 239 -62.21 -12.07 13.34
C PHE A 239 -61.90 -13.59 13.55
N THR A 240 -60.91 -14.02 14.36
CA THR A 240 -59.81 -13.30 15.06
C THR A 240 -58.41 -13.97 14.83
N PRO A 241 -57.74 -14.79 15.70
CA PRO A 241 -56.28 -14.99 15.58
C PRO A 241 -55.79 -16.45 15.47
N GLY A 242 -54.49 -16.62 15.19
CA GLY A 242 -53.74 -17.88 15.30
C GLY A 242 -52.26 -17.65 14.94
N SER A 243 -51.32 -18.15 15.75
CA SER A 243 -49.90 -17.75 15.71
C SER A 243 -49.18 -18.02 14.40
N SER A 244 -48.63 -16.95 13.81
CA SER A 244 -47.37 -16.91 13.04
C SER A 244 -47.03 -18.15 12.19
N SER A 245 -47.55 -18.22 10.97
CA SER A 245 -47.01 -19.12 9.94
C SER A 245 -45.60 -18.69 9.53
N GLY A 246 -44.70 -19.67 9.39
CA GLY A 246 -43.38 -19.44 8.79
C GLY A 246 -43.53 -19.09 7.30
N TRP A 247 -42.90 -18.00 6.87
CA TRP A 247 -42.82 -17.65 5.45
C TRP A 247 -41.66 -18.40 4.79
N PRO A 248 -41.77 -18.75 3.49
CA PRO A 248 -40.75 -19.56 2.82
C PRO A 248 -39.43 -18.81 2.72
N SER A 249 -38.32 -19.53 2.93
CA SER A 249 -36.97 -18.97 2.80
C SER A 249 -36.78 -18.32 1.44
N ARG A 250 -36.47 -17.01 1.44
CA ARG A 250 -35.89 -16.38 0.26
C ARG A 250 -34.60 -17.11 -0.08
N SER A 251 -34.44 -17.47 -1.35
CA SER A 251 -33.19 -18.03 -1.85
C SER A 251 -32.04 -17.07 -1.56
N GLN A 252 -31.00 -17.55 -0.88
CA GLN A 252 -29.76 -16.81 -0.75
C GLN A 252 -29.21 -16.51 -2.15
N SER A 253 -28.88 -15.25 -2.43
CA SER A 253 -28.09 -14.89 -3.61
C SER A 253 -26.77 -15.66 -3.60
N PRO A 254 -26.20 -16.04 -4.76
CA PRO A 254 -24.95 -16.79 -4.82
C PRO A 254 -23.77 -15.93 -4.35
N THR A 255 -23.49 -15.99 -3.05
CA THR A 255 -22.31 -15.43 -2.41
C THR A 255 -21.04 -15.93 -3.12
N ILE A 256 -20.21 -15.02 -3.64
CA ILE A 256 -19.05 -15.31 -4.50
C ILE A 256 -17.84 -15.80 -3.66
N LEU A 257 -18.10 -16.41 -2.50
CA LEU A 257 -17.11 -16.67 -1.46
C LEU A 257 -17.03 -18.17 -1.16
N SER A 258 -15.78 -18.67 -1.12
CA SER A 258 -15.42 -20.08 -0.89
C SER A 258 -15.41 -20.40 0.61
N PRO A 259 -15.89 -21.58 1.06
CA PRO A 259 -16.17 -21.91 2.46
C PRO A 259 -14.90 -22.01 3.34
N THR A 260 -14.27 -20.87 3.62
CA THR A 260 -13.01 -20.74 4.34
C THR A 260 -13.16 -19.74 5.49
N SER A 261 -13.57 -20.24 6.67
CA SER A 261 -13.72 -19.55 7.97
C SER A 261 -14.50 -18.22 7.95
N PRO A 262 -15.67 -18.12 8.64
CA PRO A 262 -16.53 -16.93 8.56
C PRO A 262 -15.81 -15.63 9.00
N ALA A 263 -14.83 -15.72 9.90
CA ALA A 263 -14.05 -14.57 10.34
C ALA A 263 -13.18 -13.94 9.23
N ILE A 264 -12.61 -14.72 8.30
CA ILE A 264 -11.81 -14.15 7.19
C ILE A 264 -12.68 -13.76 5.98
N GLU A 265 -13.94 -14.18 5.95
CA GLU A 265 -14.94 -13.61 5.04
C GLU A 265 -15.39 -12.25 5.55
N PHE A 266 -15.73 -12.14 6.85
CA PHE A 266 -16.07 -10.91 7.54
C PHE A 266 -15.01 -9.79 7.39
N ILE A 267 -13.73 -10.10 7.63
CA ILE A 267 -12.66 -9.09 7.51
C ILE A 267 -12.49 -8.66 6.04
N ARG A 268 -12.63 -9.58 5.08
CA ARG A 268 -12.59 -9.26 3.64
C ARG A 268 -13.79 -8.40 3.21
N GLU A 269 -15.00 -8.75 3.61
CA GLU A 269 -16.23 -8.00 3.30
C GLU A 269 -16.15 -6.56 3.83
N THR A 270 -15.75 -6.40 5.10
CA THR A 270 -15.62 -5.09 5.76
C THR A 270 -14.58 -4.20 5.05
N LEU A 271 -13.40 -4.73 4.73
CA LEU A 271 -12.35 -3.97 4.03
C LEU A 271 -12.69 -3.69 2.56
N TYR A 272 -13.39 -4.59 1.86
CA TYR A 272 -13.78 -4.38 0.47
C TYR A 272 -14.98 -3.42 0.32
N ALA A 273 -15.87 -3.36 1.32
CA ALA A 273 -16.90 -2.33 1.41
C ALA A 273 -16.27 -0.94 1.59
N ALA A 274 -15.44 -0.77 2.62
CA ALA A 274 -14.73 0.49 2.87
C ALA A 274 -13.84 0.93 1.69
N LEU A 275 -13.23 -0.02 0.96
CA LEU A 275 -12.47 0.26 -0.26
C LEU A 275 -13.35 0.80 -1.41
N GLY A 276 -14.60 0.34 -1.52
CA GLY A 276 -15.62 0.92 -2.39
C GLY A 276 -15.98 2.35 -1.98
N ASP A 277 -16.31 2.55 -0.70
CA ASP A 277 -16.70 3.85 -0.15
C ASP A 277 -15.57 4.89 -0.23
N VAL A 278 -14.31 4.45 -0.10
CA VAL A 278 -13.11 5.28 -0.30
C VAL A 278 -12.99 5.72 -1.75
N LEU A 279 -13.14 4.80 -2.71
CA LEU A 279 -13.09 5.16 -4.14
C LEU A 279 -14.31 5.97 -4.57
N GLU A 280 -15.47 5.84 -3.92
CA GLU A 280 -16.58 6.76 -4.10
C GLU A 280 -16.18 8.17 -3.63
N ARG A 281 -15.70 8.31 -2.38
CA ARG A 281 -15.34 9.59 -1.74
C ARG A 281 -14.11 10.28 -2.33
N GLN A 282 -13.17 9.58 -2.98
CA GLN A 282 -11.89 10.12 -3.45
C GLN A 282 -11.73 10.06 -4.98
N PRO A 283 -12.17 11.08 -5.74
CA PRO A 283 -12.02 11.13 -7.21
C PRO A 283 -10.57 11.12 -7.70
N THR A 284 -9.63 11.65 -6.91
CA THR A 284 -8.20 11.69 -7.20
C THR A 284 -7.60 10.29 -7.34
N LEU A 285 -7.99 9.34 -6.48
CA LEU A 285 -7.57 7.94 -6.58
C LEU A 285 -8.05 7.30 -7.89
N ARG A 286 -9.24 7.66 -8.40
CA ARG A 286 -9.74 7.19 -9.70
C ARG A 286 -8.94 7.75 -10.89
N ALA A 287 -8.42 8.97 -10.76
CA ALA A 287 -7.49 9.53 -11.75
C ALA A 287 -6.10 8.85 -11.65
N MET A 288 -5.63 8.60 -10.43
CA MET A 288 -4.37 7.92 -10.15
C MET A 288 -4.35 6.47 -10.68
N LEU A 289 -5.47 5.72 -10.61
CA LEU A 289 -5.61 4.38 -11.22
C LEU A 289 -5.24 4.33 -12.71
N LYS A 290 -5.32 5.47 -13.42
CA LYS A 290 -4.99 5.58 -14.86
C LYS A 290 -3.57 6.09 -15.14
N GLN A 291 -2.84 6.53 -14.11
CA GLN A 291 -1.49 7.12 -14.22
C GLN A 291 -0.44 6.27 -13.49
N ASP A 292 -0.73 5.87 -12.25
CA ASP A 292 0.04 4.92 -11.45
C ASP A 292 -0.94 3.99 -10.71
N PRO A 293 -1.31 2.84 -11.32
CA PRO A 293 -2.23 1.89 -10.69
C PRO A 293 -1.63 1.21 -9.46
N THR A 294 -0.30 1.18 -9.31
CA THR A 294 0.36 0.56 -8.14
C THR A 294 0.28 1.50 -6.94
N ARG A 295 0.54 2.80 -7.14
CA ARG A 295 0.32 3.81 -6.11
C ARG A 295 -1.15 3.89 -5.70
N ALA A 296 -2.05 3.94 -6.68
CA ALA A 296 -3.48 3.96 -6.43
C ALA A 296 -3.97 2.72 -5.66
N TYR A 297 -3.39 1.54 -5.91
CA TYR A 297 -3.66 0.33 -5.11
C TYR A 297 -3.36 0.57 -3.63
N PHE A 298 -2.12 0.91 -3.30
CA PHE A 298 -1.70 1.01 -1.90
C PHE A 298 -2.35 2.18 -1.18
N ALA A 299 -2.55 3.32 -1.85
CA ALA A 299 -3.31 4.45 -1.33
C ALA A 299 -4.75 4.04 -0.99
N SER A 300 -5.49 3.43 -1.92
CA SER A 300 -6.90 3.05 -1.71
C SER A 300 -7.05 2.02 -0.58
N VAL A 301 -6.16 1.03 -0.49
CA VAL A 301 -6.17 0.05 0.62
C VAL A 301 -5.79 0.70 1.95
N ALA A 302 -4.84 1.63 1.96
CA ALA A 302 -4.44 2.34 3.18
C ALA A 302 -5.54 3.29 3.68
N PHE A 303 -6.25 3.99 2.78
CA PHE A 303 -7.46 4.73 3.14
C PHE A 303 -8.56 3.81 3.68
N ALA A 304 -8.79 2.62 3.09
CA ALA A 304 -9.78 1.67 3.59
C ALA A 304 -9.42 1.13 4.99
N ILE A 305 -8.13 0.86 5.26
CA ILE A 305 -7.63 0.52 6.60
C ILE A 305 -7.93 1.65 7.59
N LEU A 306 -7.61 2.90 7.23
CA LEU A 306 -7.83 4.06 8.10
C LEU A 306 -9.31 4.29 8.38
N ASP A 307 -10.16 4.14 7.37
CA ASP A 307 -11.61 4.32 7.47
C ASP A 307 -12.27 3.24 8.35
N VAL A 308 -11.89 1.97 8.21
CA VAL A 308 -12.33 0.90 9.12
C VAL A 308 -11.81 1.14 10.55
N ALA A 309 -10.56 1.59 10.71
CA ALA A 309 -9.95 1.84 12.01
C ALA A 309 -10.61 3.00 12.79
N THR A 310 -11.11 4.03 12.11
CA THR A 310 -11.79 5.17 12.74
C THR A 310 -13.29 4.93 12.93
N THR A 311 -13.99 4.40 11.92
CA THR A 311 -15.46 4.28 11.91
C THR A 311 -15.99 2.98 12.50
N SER A 312 -15.28 1.87 12.30
CA SER A 312 -15.83 0.51 12.40
C SER A 312 -15.24 -0.27 13.58
N MET A 313 -14.92 0.42 14.68
CA MET A 313 -14.26 -0.15 15.86
C MET A 313 -14.97 0.16 17.16
N THR A 314 -15.19 -0.87 17.99
CA THR A 314 -15.72 -0.72 19.35
C THR A 314 -14.67 -0.14 20.30
N SER A 315 -15.11 0.37 21.46
CA SER A 315 -14.22 0.79 22.56
C SER A 315 -13.36 -0.35 23.11
N GLU A 316 -13.79 -1.60 22.94
CA GLU A 316 -13.09 -2.82 23.35
C GLU A 316 -12.08 -3.30 22.30
N GLY A 317 -12.02 -2.66 21.13
CA GLY A 317 -11.09 -3.00 20.04
C GLY A 317 -11.57 -4.10 19.09
N ALA A 318 -12.84 -4.51 19.18
CA ALA A 318 -13.47 -5.39 18.18
C ALA A 318 -13.81 -4.59 16.90
N VAL A 319 -13.74 -5.24 15.75
CA VAL A 319 -14.15 -4.63 14.46
C VAL A 319 -15.62 -4.94 14.22
N VAL A 320 -16.42 -3.92 13.87
CA VAL A 320 -17.83 -4.07 13.50
C VAL A 320 -17.92 -4.18 11.97
N GLY A 321 -18.47 -5.28 11.47
CA GLY A 321 -18.56 -5.52 10.03
C GLY A 321 -19.84 -4.93 9.41
N VAL A 322 -19.97 -5.07 8.09
CA VAL A 322 -21.10 -4.55 7.30
C VAL A 322 -22.47 -5.03 7.84
N LEU A 323 -22.52 -6.23 8.41
CA LEU A 323 -23.72 -6.82 9.03
C LEU A 323 -23.95 -6.38 10.50
N GLY A 324 -23.26 -5.35 10.99
CA GLY A 324 -23.39 -4.78 12.35
C GLY A 324 -22.91 -5.68 13.49
N THR A 325 -22.43 -6.89 13.18
CA THR A 325 -21.90 -7.84 14.18
C THR A 325 -20.43 -7.50 14.47
N PRO A 326 -19.98 -7.52 15.74
CA PRO A 326 -18.57 -7.36 16.07
C PRO A 326 -17.78 -8.68 15.94
N LEU A 327 -16.52 -8.59 15.50
CA LEU A 327 -15.53 -9.67 15.55
C LEU A 327 -14.46 -9.32 16.60
N SER A 328 -14.33 -10.13 17.64
CA SER A 328 -13.31 -9.97 18.68
C SER A 328 -11.95 -10.53 18.26
N LEU A 329 -10.91 -10.28 19.07
CA LEU A 329 -9.59 -10.92 18.88
C LEU A 329 -9.60 -12.42 19.21
N ASP A 330 -10.51 -12.88 20.06
CA ASP A 330 -10.61 -14.30 20.43
C ASP A 330 -11.30 -15.11 19.33
N ASP A 331 -12.34 -14.55 18.71
CA ASP A 331 -13.03 -15.12 17.54
C ASP A 331 -12.16 -15.09 16.27
N CYS A 332 -11.12 -14.25 16.25
CA CYS A 332 -10.20 -14.12 15.12
C CYS A 332 -9.25 -15.33 15.03
N PRO A 333 -9.10 -15.98 13.85
CA PRO A 333 -8.13 -17.06 13.65
C PRO A 333 -6.69 -16.61 13.94
N PRO A 334 -5.83 -17.46 14.55
CA PRO A 334 -4.50 -17.05 15.03
C PRO A 334 -3.64 -16.31 14.00
N GLU A 335 -3.73 -16.71 12.72
CA GLU A 335 -2.97 -16.12 11.62
C GLU A 335 -3.40 -14.69 11.24
N TYR A 336 -4.60 -14.23 11.65
CA TYR A 336 -5.10 -12.87 11.41
C TYR A 336 -5.13 -12.00 12.68
N ARG A 337 -4.86 -12.56 13.86
CA ARG A 337 -4.79 -11.79 15.12
C ARG A 337 -3.78 -10.63 15.07
N PRO A 338 -2.56 -10.77 14.50
CA PRO A 338 -1.63 -9.64 14.38
C PRO A 338 -2.19 -8.49 13.52
N PHE A 339 -2.91 -8.81 12.45
CA PHE A 339 -3.58 -7.81 11.60
C PHE A 339 -4.67 -7.07 12.37
N MET A 340 -5.54 -7.78 13.10
CA MET A 340 -6.60 -7.18 13.91
C MET A 340 -6.05 -6.35 15.08
N MET A 341 -4.97 -6.80 15.73
CA MET A 341 -4.30 -6.06 16.80
C MET A 341 -3.72 -4.74 16.29
N GLU A 342 -3.08 -4.74 15.12
CA GLU A 342 -2.51 -3.53 14.53
C GLU A 342 -3.60 -2.58 14.01
N LEU A 343 -4.65 -3.10 13.37
CA LEU A 343 -5.82 -2.31 12.97
C LEU A 343 -6.45 -1.60 14.19
N GLY A 344 -6.62 -2.30 15.31
CA GLY A 344 -7.10 -1.71 16.56
C GLY A 344 -6.12 -0.72 17.21
N ALA A 345 -4.81 -0.88 17.01
CA ALA A 345 -3.81 0.04 17.50
C ALA A 345 -3.60 1.28 16.60
N ILE A 346 -3.95 1.18 15.31
CA ILE A 346 -4.14 2.31 14.40
C ILE A 346 -5.41 3.08 14.81
N GLY A 347 -6.54 2.39 15.05
CA GLY A 347 -7.82 3.01 15.41
C GLY A 347 -7.80 3.81 16.72
N ARG A 348 -7.05 3.33 17.73
CA ARG A 348 -6.80 4.11 18.96
C ARG A 348 -5.96 5.36 18.67
N LEU A 349 -4.81 5.20 18.02
CA LEU A 349 -3.91 6.31 17.72
C LEU A 349 -4.53 7.34 16.76
N ALA A 350 -5.46 6.95 15.89
CA ALA A 350 -6.27 7.88 15.09
C ALA A 350 -7.11 8.80 15.99
N LYS A 351 -7.79 8.25 17.00
CA LYS A 351 -8.61 9.00 17.96
C LYS A 351 -7.73 9.90 18.84
N ASP A 352 -6.60 9.40 19.33
CA ASP A 352 -5.61 10.21 20.08
C ASP A 352 -5.13 11.42 19.25
N LEU A 353 -4.89 11.22 17.94
CA LEU A 353 -4.48 12.28 17.02
C LEU A 353 -5.62 13.27 16.72
N GLU A 354 -6.84 12.79 16.52
CA GLU A 354 -8.03 13.63 16.30
C GLU A 354 -8.39 14.45 17.55
N GLU A 355 -8.28 13.89 18.75
CA GLU A 355 -8.45 14.62 20.01
C GLU A 355 -7.35 15.67 20.23
N GLU A 356 -6.07 15.32 20.03
CA GLU A 356 -4.96 16.29 20.07
C GLU A 356 -5.14 17.41 19.01
N ASP A 357 -5.57 17.10 17.77
CA ASP A 357 -5.80 18.09 16.69
C ASP A 357 -7.00 19.00 17.00
N ASN A 358 -8.11 18.46 17.52
CA ASN A 358 -9.28 19.24 17.94
C ASN A 358 -8.93 20.22 19.08
N ASN A 359 -8.12 19.79 20.06
CA ASN A 359 -7.65 20.67 21.14
C ASN A 359 -6.79 21.83 20.60
N VAL A 360 -5.88 21.56 19.66
CA VAL A 360 -5.11 22.61 18.98
C VAL A 360 -6.03 23.56 18.20
N ALA A 361 -6.99 23.05 17.43
CA ALA A 361 -7.93 23.88 16.69
C ALA A 361 -8.76 24.81 17.60
N LEU A 362 -9.14 24.33 18.79
CA LEU A 362 -9.83 25.13 19.81
C LEU A 362 -8.94 26.23 20.40
N GLU A 363 -7.65 25.98 20.65
CA GLU A 363 -6.71 27.02 21.09
C GLU A 363 -6.55 28.14 20.06
N TYR A 364 -6.39 27.80 18.78
CA TYR A 364 -6.27 28.79 17.69
C TYR A 364 -7.55 29.60 17.53
N ALA A 365 -8.72 28.93 17.53
CA ALA A 365 -10.02 29.59 17.46
C ALA A 365 -10.29 30.54 18.65
N GLN A 366 -9.85 30.19 19.86
CA GLN A 366 -9.96 31.07 21.04
C GLN A 366 -9.09 32.33 20.96
N ARG A 367 -7.98 32.28 20.21
CA ARG A 367 -7.09 33.44 19.97
C ARG A 367 -7.53 34.29 18.78
N GLY A 368 -8.45 33.79 17.95
CA GLY A 368 -8.79 34.40 16.67
C GLY A 368 -7.71 34.22 15.61
N GLU A 369 -6.87 33.19 15.74
CA GLU A 369 -5.82 32.83 14.78
C GLU A 369 -6.32 31.78 13.78
N ASP A 370 -5.74 31.75 12.58
CA ASP A 370 -6.05 30.75 11.55
C ASP A 370 -5.68 29.34 12.04
N ILE A 371 -6.64 28.41 11.98
CA ILE A 371 -6.45 27.02 12.42
C ILE A 371 -5.47 26.32 11.47
N PRO A 372 -4.36 25.74 11.97
CA PRO A 372 -3.37 25.07 11.14
C PRO A 372 -3.89 23.76 10.56
N VAL A 373 -3.35 23.35 9.41
CA VAL A 373 -3.66 22.05 8.77
C VAL A 373 -3.42 20.91 9.76
N THR A 374 -4.45 20.10 10.00
CA THR A 374 -4.43 19.00 10.98
C THR A 374 -3.36 17.96 10.63
N ARG A 375 -2.96 17.12 11.59
CA ARG A 375 -2.09 15.98 11.30
C ARG A 375 -2.86 14.90 10.56
N MET A 376 -4.16 14.74 10.81
CA MET A 376 -4.99 13.80 10.04
C MET A 376 -5.05 14.15 8.55
N ASP A 377 -5.12 15.43 8.18
CA ASP A 377 -5.08 15.85 6.77
C ASP A 377 -3.70 15.65 6.13
N ARG A 378 -2.63 15.84 6.91
CA ARG A 378 -1.26 15.49 6.53
C ARG A 378 -1.07 13.99 6.30
N ILE A 379 -1.58 13.16 7.20
CA ILE A 379 -1.63 11.69 7.04
C ILE A 379 -2.37 11.31 5.75
N ARG A 380 -3.57 11.87 5.51
CA ARG A 380 -4.33 11.66 4.25
C ARG A 380 -3.50 12.07 3.02
N ALA A 381 -2.86 13.24 3.05
CA ALA A 381 -2.02 13.73 1.96
C ALA A 381 -0.82 12.81 1.66
N MET A 382 -0.16 12.27 2.70
CA MET A 382 0.95 11.31 2.54
C MET A 382 0.50 9.92 2.08
N LEU A 383 -0.69 9.44 2.49
CA LEU A 383 -1.23 8.15 1.98
C LEU A 383 -1.55 8.23 0.48
N GLU A 384 -2.00 9.38 -0.01
CA GLU A 384 -2.26 9.62 -1.42
C GLU A 384 -0.96 9.91 -2.20
N ASN A 385 -0.25 10.99 -1.86
CA ASN A 385 0.80 11.60 -2.67
C ASN A 385 2.21 11.11 -2.31
N GLY A 386 2.36 10.42 -1.17
CA GLY A 386 3.58 9.78 -0.75
C GLY A 386 4.50 10.63 0.11
N VAL A 387 5.52 9.97 0.63
CA VAL A 387 6.42 10.58 1.62
C VAL A 387 7.26 11.68 0.95
N GLY A 388 7.34 12.84 1.60
CA GLY A 388 7.92 14.06 1.04
C GLY A 388 6.96 14.95 0.24
N CYS A 389 5.70 14.57 0.02
CA CYS A 389 4.73 15.42 -0.71
C CYS A 389 4.51 16.80 -0.06
N GLU A 390 4.48 16.84 1.28
CA GLU A 390 4.29 18.07 2.05
C GLU A 390 5.47 19.05 1.92
N GLN A 391 6.69 18.53 1.73
CA GLN A 391 7.90 19.36 1.64
C GLN A 391 7.81 20.33 0.46
N ARG A 392 7.26 19.87 -0.67
CA ARG A 392 7.05 20.70 -1.87
C ARG A 392 6.13 21.91 -1.61
N ARG A 393 5.16 21.76 -0.70
CA ARG A 393 4.21 22.81 -0.30
C ARG A 393 4.73 23.67 0.86
N ARG A 394 5.61 23.12 1.71
CA ARG A 394 6.22 23.81 2.86
C ARG A 394 7.54 24.53 2.54
N GLU A 395 8.08 24.32 1.34
CA GLU A 395 9.03 25.24 0.70
C GLU A 395 8.32 26.48 0.13
N GLU A 396 6.99 26.44 -0.04
CA GLU A 396 6.14 27.58 -0.41
C GLU A 396 5.47 28.23 0.82
N GLU A 397 5.19 27.48 1.89
CA GLU A 397 4.55 27.94 3.15
C GLU A 397 5.54 27.94 4.35
N GLU A 398 5.93 29.12 4.85
CA GLU A 398 7.10 29.36 5.71
C GLU A 398 7.28 28.45 6.96
N GLY A 399 8.44 27.78 7.04
CA GLY A 399 9.34 27.78 8.20
C GLY A 399 8.93 27.10 9.51
N ARG A 400 7.67 26.68 9.69
CA ARG A 400 7.18 26.10 10.95
C ARG A 400 7.70 24.68 11.16
N ALA A 401 8.62 24.50 12.12
CA ALA A 401 9.04 23.19 12.61
C ALA A 401 7.87 22.50 13.35
N SER A 402 7.43 21.36 12.81
CA SER A 402 6.24 20.61 13.26
C SER A 402 6.67 19.16 13.52
N PRO A 403 5.96 18.36 14.35
CA PRO A 403 6.41 17.01 14.73
C PRO A 403 6.19 15.97 13.62
N GLU A 404 6.90 16.12 12.50
CA GLU A 404 6.85 15.27 11.30
C GLU A 404 6.90 13.78 11.65
N GLY A 405 7.79 13.39 12.57
CA GLY A 405 7.93 12.02 13.04
C GLY A 405 6.66 11.37 13.60
N LYS A 406 5.73 12.10 14.24
CA LYS A 406 4.44 11.53 14.68
C LYS A 406 3.57 11.14 13.47
N ALA A 407 3.43 12.04 12.51
CA ALA A 407 2.56 11.84 11.34
C ALA A 407 3.16 10.79 10.39
N VAL A 408 4.46 10.88 10.07
CA VAL A 408 5.18 9.90 9.24
C VAL A 408 5.15 8.51 9.88
N ALA A 409 5.38 8.38 11.19
CA ALA A 409 5.29 7.08 11.86
C ALA A 409 3.89 6.48 11.81
N PHE A 410 2.82 7.28 11.93
CA PHE A 410 1.45 6.79 11.81
C PHE A 410 1.10 6.36 10.38
N THR A 411 1.44 7.17 9.37
CA THR A 411 1.34 6.82 7.95
C THR A 411 2.08 5.51 7.64
N ASN A 412 3.27 5.31 8.22
CA ASN A 412 4.04 4.08 8.06
C ASN A 412 3.35 2.84 8.65
N ARG A 413 2.56 2.98 9.72
CA ARG A 413 1.78 1.86 10.29
C ARG A 413 0.65 1.43 9.35
N ILE A 414 -0.10 2.40 8.83
CA ILE A 414 -1.19 2.14 7.87
C ILE A 414 -0.64 1.51 6.58
N ASN A 415 0.42 2.09 6.00
CA ASN A 415 1.05 1.55 4.80
C ASN A 415 1.77 0.22 5.04
N GLY A 416 2.34 0.00 6.23
CA GLY A 416 2.91 -1.28 6.64
C GLY A 416 1.86 -2.38 6.75
N LEU A 417 0.69 -2.07 7.33
CA LEU A 417 -0.44 -3.00 7.37
C LEU A 417 -1.00 -3.30 5.97
N SER A 418 -1.06 -2.28 5.10
CA SER A 418 -1.44 -2.40 3.68
C SER A 418 -0.47 -3.33 2.90
N LEU A 419 0.84 -3.19 3.11
CA LEU A 419 1.84 -4.12 2.58
C LEU A 419 1.70 -5.53 3.19
N GLY A 420 1.47 -5.62 4.50
CA GLY A 420 1.27 -6.89 5.22
C GLY A 420 0.09 -7.70 4.68
N MET A 421 -1.02 -7.06 4.33
CA MET A 421 -2.17 -7.70 3.67
C MET A 421 -1.80 -8.47 2.40
N THR A 422 -0.77 -8.02 1.66
CA THR A 422 -0.35 -8.70 0.41
C THR A 422 0.33 -10.05 0.67
N THR A 423 0.89 -10.25 1.87
CA THR A 423 1.48 -11.53 2.30
C THR A 423 0.42 -12.54 2.76
N LEU A 424 -0.69 -12.05 3.31
CA LEU A 424 -1.79 -12.86 3.81
C LEU A 424 -2.52 -13.54 2.64
N ARG A 425 -2.34 -14.87 2.54
CA ARG A 425 -2.91 -15.73 1.49
C ARG A 425 -4.37 -15.41 1.15
N ALA A 426 -5.20 -15.17 2.17
CA ALA A 426 -6.63 -14.87 2.00
C ALA A 426 -6.92 -13.61 1.18
N PHE A 427 -6.14 -12.54 1.36
CA PHE A 427 -6.30 -11.33 0.55
C PHE A 427 -5.64 -11.52 -0.81
N ARG A 428 -4.45 -12.12 -0.82
CA ARG A 428 -3.69 -12.42 -2.04
C ARG A 428 -4.50 -13.19 -3.09
N GLU A 429 -5.27 -14.19 -2.68
CA GLU A 429 -6.13 -14.99 -3.59
C GLU A 429 -7.32 -14.23 -4.22
N ARG A 430 -7.62 -12.98 -3.79
CA ARG A 430 -8.71 -12.17 -4.34
C ARG A 430 -8.31 -10.78 -4.84
N GLN A 431 -7.04 -10.37 -4.71
CA GLN A 431 -6.53 -9.06 -5.17
C GLN A 431 -6.92 -8.75 -6.63
N ASP A 432 -6.68 -9.69 -7.55
CA ASP A 432 -7.01 -9.55 -8.98
C ASP A 432 -8.50 -9.30 -9.24
N ILE A 433 -9.37 -9.96 -8.48
CA ILE A 433 -10.83 -9.89 -8.66
C ILE A 433 -11.30 -8.51 -8.21
N VAL A 434 -10.86 -8.09 -7.02
CA VAL A 434 -11.14 -6.76 -6.47
C VAL A 434 -10.67 -5.68 -7.45
N PHE A 435 -9.42 -5.73 -7.92
CA PHE A 435 -8.91 -4.68 -8.80
C PHE A 435 -9.50 -4.67 -10.21
N LYS A 436 -9.98 -5.81 -10.73
CA LYS A 436 -10.80 -5.85 -11.96
C LYS A 436 -12.16 -5.17 -11.75
N VAL A 437 -12.78 -5.31 -10.58
CA VAL A 437 -14.00 -4.56 -10.21
C VAL A 437 -13.72 -3.06 -10.07
N LEU A 438 -12.67 -2.67 -9.34
CA LEU A 438 -12.33 -1.25 -9.14
C LEU A 438 -11.93 -0.54 -10.45
N ALA A 439 -11.20 -1.23 -11.34
CA ALA A 439 -10.90 -0.70 -12.67
C ALA A 439 -12.17 -0.44 -13.49
N GLY A 440 -13.16 -1.35 -13.42
CA GLY A 440 -14.48 -1.19 -14.06
C GLY A 440 -15.39 -0.12 -13.43
N ILE A 441 -15.05 0.39 -12.24
CA ILE A 441 -15.70 1.57 -11.61
C ILE A 441 -15.05 2.89 -12.09
N SER A 442 -13.87 2.81 -12.74
CA SER A 442 -13.12 3.97 -13.24
C SER A 442 -13.38 4.32 -14.71
N SER A 443 -14.07 3.46 -15.47
CA SER A 443 -14.30 3.57 -16.92
C SER A 443 -15.55 4.38 -17.28
#